data_AF-A0A7G9YWH2-F1
#
_entry.id   AF-A0A7G9YWH2-F1
#
_cell.length_a   1.000
_cell.length_b   1.000
_cell.length_c   1.000
_cell.angle_alpha   90.00
_cell.angle_beta   90.00
_cell.angle_gamma   90.00
#
_symmetry.space_group_name_H-M   'P 1'
#
loop_
_entity.id
_entity.type
_entity.pdbx_description
1 polymer ?
#
loop_
_entity_poly.entity_id
_entity_poly.type
_entity_poly.pdbx_seq_one_letter_code
_entity_poly.pdbx_strand_id
1 'polypeptide(L)' 'MSAKAVVLNKVFGILRKELSAEEYVTYLQMVTPRIGDETKELRKKTNDLSLDEVIKGAKKIEKKGQ' A
#
# COMPACT_ATOMS: atom_id res chain seq x y z
N MET A 1 -15.05 14.21 11.71
CA MET A 1 -14.61 12.86 11.30
C MET A 1 -15.76 11.88 11.46
N SER A 2 -15.94 10.94 10.53
CA SER A 2 -16.96 9.87 10.65
C SER A 2 -16.61 8.89 11.79
N ALA A 3 -17.60 8.35 12.48
CA ALA A 3 -17.41 7.34 13.53
C ALA A 3 -16.60 6.12 13.03
N LYS A 4 -16.79 5.73 11.77
CA LYS A 4 -16.00 4.66 11.13
C LYS A 4 -14.52 5.01 11.06
N ALA A 5 -14.19 6.25 10.68
CA ALA A 5 -12.80 6.71 10.60
C ALA A 5 -12.13 6.74 11.98
N VAL A 6 -12.87 7.12 13.03
CA VAL A 6 -12.37 7.11 14.42
C VAL A 6 -12.06 5.69 14.89
N VAL A 7 -12.94 4.72 14.60
CA VAL A 7 -12.72 3.31 14.92
C VAL A 7 -11.51 2.76 14.16
N LEU A 8 -11.42 3.04 12.85
CA LEU A 8 -10.31 2.57 12.01
C LEU A 8 -8.96 3.10 12.51
N ASN A 9 -8.89 4.38 12.87
CA ASN A 9 -7.68 4.99 13.42
C ASN A 9 -7.27 4.36 14.76
N LYS A 10 -8.23 4.02 15.63
CA LYS A 10 -7.95 3.31 16.88
C LYS A 10 -7.41 1.90 16.62
N VAL A 11 -8.00 1.16 15.69
CA VAL A 11 -7.56 -0.18 15.31
C VAL A 11 -6.13 -0.14 14.78
N PHE A 12 -5.80 0.76 13.83
CA PHE A 12 -4.44 0.90 13.33
C PHE A 12 -3.44 1.32 14.41
N GLY A 13 -3.86 2.15 15.37
CA GLY A 13 -3.04 2.53 16.51
C GLY A 13 -2.66 1.36 17.43
N ILE A 14 -3.57 0.40 17.61
CA ILE A 14 -3.30 -0.83 18.39
C ILE A 14 -2.39 -1.75 17.58
N LEU A 15 -2.75 -2.04 16.33
CA LEU A 15 -2.02 -2.98 15.49
C LEU A 15 -0.56 -2.58 15.26
N ARG A 16 -0.27 -1.27 15.12
CA ARG A 16 1.11 -0.79 14.99
C ARG A 16 1.99 -1.00 16.24
N LYS A 17 1.37 -1.19 17.41
CA LYS A 17 2.09 -1.44 18.66
C LYS A 17 2.30 -2.94 18.90
N GLU A 18 1.32 -3.75 18.50
CA GLU A 18 1.30 -5.18 18.78
C GLU A 18 1.97 -6.02 17.68
N LEU A 19 1.99 -5.53 16.44
CA LEU A 19 2.53 -6.27 15.30
C LEU A 19 3.89 -5.71 14.87
N SER A 20 4.78 -6.61 14.48
CA SER A 20 5.95 -6.24 13.68
C SER A 20 5.52 -5.65 12.33
N ALA A 21 6.45 -4.99 11.64
CA ALA A 21 6.17 -4.40 10.33
C ALA A 21 5.67 -5.43 9.31
N GLU A 22 6.22 -6.65 9.33
CA GLU A 22 5.82 -7.74 8.44
C GLU A 22 4.39 -8.22 8.76
N GLU A 23 4.12 -8.52 10.04
CA GLU A 23 2.79 -8.97 10.49
C GLU A 23 1.71 -7.92 10.23
N TYR A 24 2.03 -6.63 10.41
CA TYR A 24 1.13 -5.53 10.11
C TYR A 24 0.79 -5.47 8.61
N VAL A 25 1.77 -5.64 7.73
CA VAL A 25 1.54 -5.69 6.27
C VAL A 25 0.71 -6.91 5.89
N THR A 26 1.01 -8.09 6.43
CA THR A 26 0.23 -9.31 6.21
C THR A 26 -1.22 -9.14 6.66
N TYR A 27 -1.44 -8.54 7.84
CA TYR A 27 -2.78 -8.23 8.32
C TYR A 27 -3.53 -7.31 7.35
N LEU A 28 -2.89 -6.22 6.91
CA LEU A 28 -3.51 -5.29 5.96
C LEU A 28 -3.89 -5.98 4.66
N GLN A 29 -3.06 -6.88 4.14
CA GLN A 29 -3.36 -7.67 2.94
C GLN A 29 -4.54 -8.63 3.13
N MET A 30 -4.73 -9.19 4.33
CA MET A 30 -5.86 -10.07 4.64
C MET A 30 -7.19 -9.32 4.75
N VAL A 31 -7.19 -8.15 5.38
CA VAL A 31 -8.44 -7.42 5.68
C VAL A 31 -8.84 -6.42 4.61
N THR A 32 -7.90 -6.00 3.77
CA THR A 32 -8.20 -5.13 2.64
C THR A 32 -8.87 -5.98 1.57
N PRO A 33 -10.14 -5.72 1.21
CA PRO A 33 -10.76 -6.41 0.10
C PRO A 33 -9.87 -6.20 -1.14
N ARG A 34 -9.61 -7.25 -1.91
CA ARG A 34 -8.98 -7.10 -3.22
C ARG A 34 -10.00 -6.44 -4.14
N ILE A 35 -10.07 -5.11 -4.11
CA ILE A 35 -11.01 -4.35 -4.91
C ILE A 35 -10.43 -4.23 -6.32
N GLY A 36 -10.89 -5.13 -7.20
CA GLY A 36 -10.59 -5.07 -8.63
C GLY A 36 -9.38 -5.90 -9.06
N ASP A 37 -9.18 -5.95 -10.38
CA ASP A 37 -8.03 -6.58 -11.00
C ASP A 37 -6.85 -5.59 -10.94
N GLU A 38 -6.11 -5.67 -9.84
CA GLU A 38 -4.93 -4.84 -9.55
C GLU A 38 -3.93 -4.89 -10.71
N THR A 39 -3.81 -6.04 -11.37
CA THR A 39 -2.96 -6.23 -12.56
C THR A 39 -3.48 -5.43 -13.74
N LYS A 40 -4.80 -5.44 -13.99
CA LYS A 40 -5.44 -4.64 -15.05
C LYS A 40 -5.34 -3.15 -14.81
N GLU A 41 -5.51 -2.70 -13.57
CA GLU A 41 -5.39 -1.29 -13.20
C GLU A 41 -3.94 -0.80 -13.24
N LEU A 42 -2.98 -1.63 -12.80
CA LEU A 42 -1.55 -1.39 -13.02
C LEU A 42 -1.25 -1.27 -14.51
N ARG A 43 -1.69 -2.24 -15.32
CA ARG A 43 -1.46 -2.25 -16.77
C ARG A 43 -2.00 -1.00 -17.46
N LYS A 44 -3.20 -0.53 -17.09
CA LYS A 44 -3.75 0.73 -17.60
C LYS A 44 -2.88 1.94 -17.23
N LYS A 45 -2.41 2.00 -15.99
CA LYS A 45 -1.59 3.13 -15.51
C LYS A 45 -0.16 3.11 -16.03
N THR A 46 0.37 1.92 -16.33
CA THR A 46 1.73 1.75 -16.86
C THR A 46 1.78 1.70 -18.39
N ASN A 47 0.63 1.65 -19.08
CA ASN A 47 0.57 1.60 -20.54
C ASN A 47 1.22 2.82 -21.20
N ASP A 48 1.14 3.97 -20.53
CA ASP A 48 1.71 5.24 -21.01
C ASP A 48 3.11 5.53 -20.45
N LEU A 49 3.66 4.62 -19.63
CA LEU A 49 4.98 4.77 -19.03
C LEU A 49 6.04 4.07 -19.86
N SER A 50 7.10 4.80 -20.21
CA SER A 50 8.30 4.20 -20.77
C SER A 50 9.07 3.40 -19.72
N LEU A 51 9.83 2.41 -20.18
CA LEU A 51 10.66 1.57 -19.30
C LEU A 51 11.62 2.43 -18.44
N ASP A 52 12.15 3.49 -19.01
CA ASP A 52 13.04 4.44 -18.31
C ASP A 52 12.35 5.20 -17.19
N GLU A 53 11.07 5.55 -17.35
CA GLU A 53 10.27 6.20 -16.32
C GLU A 53 9.96 5.25 -15.17
N VAL A 54 9.67 3.99 -15.47
CA VAL A 54 9.48 2.94 -14.46
C VAL A 54 10.76 2.74 -13.65
N ILE A 55 11.91 2.64 -14.32
CA ILE A 55 13.22 2.46 -13.66
C ILE A 55 13.60 3.68 -12.82
N LYS A 56 13.36 4.90 -13.31
CA LYS A 56 13.57 6.14 -12.53
C LYS A 56 12.66 6.21 -11.31
N GLY A 57 11.40 5.77 -11.44
CA GLY A 57 10.46 5.68 -10.33
C GLY A 57 10.95 4.71 -9.26
N ALA A 58 11.36 3.50 -9.65
CA ALA A 58 11.88 2.49 -8.74
C ALA A 58 13.12 2.98 -7.96
N LYS A 59 14.09 3.57 -8.66
CA LYS A 59 15.31 4.14 -8.03
C LYS A 59 15.02 5.28 -7.05
N LYS A 60 13.96 6.07 -7.27
CA LYS A 60 13.54 7.12 -6.33
C LYS A 60 12.93 6.56 -5.05
N ILE A 61 12.24 5.42 -5.13
CA ILE A 61 11.65 4.76 -3.97
C ILE A 61 12.76 4.09 -3.14
N GLU A 62 13.69 3.40 -3.80
CA GLU A 62 14.85 2.76 -3.16
C GLU A 62 15.72 3.76 -2.38
N LYS A 63 15.96 4.96 -2.95
CA LYS A 63 16.68 6.04 -2.25
C LYS A 63 15.92 6.70 -1.10
N LYS A 64 14.60 6.54 -1.02
CA LYS A 64 13.77 7.09 0.07
C LYS A 64 13.55 6.10 1.22
N GLY A 65 13.92 4.84 1.01
CA GLY A 65 13.88 3.77 2.03
C GLY A 65 15.21 3.51 2.73
N GLN A 66 16.24 4.32 2.45
CA GLN A 66 17.54 4.34 3.15
C GLN A 66 17.61 5.51 4.14
#